data_AF-W9DKX3-F1
#
_entry.id   AF-W9DKX3-F1
#
_cell.length_a   1.000
_cell.length_b   1.000
_cell.length_c   1.000
_cell.angle_alpha   90.00
_cell.angle_beta   90.00
_cell.angle_gamma   90.00
#
_symmetry.space_group_name_H-M   'P 1'
#
loop_
_entity.id
_entity.type
_entity.pdbx_description
1 polymer ?
#
loop_
_entity_poly.entity_id
_entity_poly.type
_entity_poly.pdbx_seq_one_letter_code
_entity_poly.pdbx_strand_id
1 'polypeptide(L)'
;MRTSWGRSVSVVFALAVVWKGATGTADPRRLLIDLEIAFAGAAIWILVSAAEWTWVTPIVLTVMTVVLLDAARIAARPADDAAPGWLRVLARILVGIYAAWATAAVFQNWAAAIGADLADPQSLGWQLTILIVCALFGLAVTAVVGSVLVAYPLTLIWAFLGILATAQGETTGIVGVAIATIVALVVTTGVVFVSRRRGAGAVSTPKPVRH
;
A
#
# COMPACT_ATOMS: atom_id res chain seq x y z
N MET A 1 12.50 -0.17 -17.96
CA MET A 1 13.16 0.50 -16.81
C MET A 1 13.09 -0.41 -15.58
N ARG A 2 14.22 -0.94 -15.09
CA ARG A 2 14.29 -1.76 -13.85
C ARG A 2 14.33 -0.81 -12.65
N THR A 3 13.24 -0.65 -11.92
CA THR A 3 13.20 0.17 -10.70
C THR A 3 13.81 -0.62 -9.52
N SER A 4 15.05 -0.28 -9.15
CA SER A 4 15.79 -0.89 -8.02
C SER A 4 15.35 -0.39 -6.63
N TRP A 5 14.47 0.61 -6.58
CA TRP A 5 14.10 1.35 -5.36
C TRP A 5 13.60 0.48 -4.20
N GLY A 6 12.65 -0.44 -4.44
CA GLY A 6 12.12 -1.30 -3.37
C GLY A 6 13.15 -2.24 -2.75
N ARG A 7 14.08 -2.76 -3.56
CA ARG A 7 15.16 -3.64 -3.09
C ARG A 7 16.17 -2.86 -2.25
N SER A 8 16.55 -1.66 -2.68
CA SER A 8 17.47 -0.80 -1.92
C SER A 8 16.90 -0.43 -0.56
N VAL A 9 15.62 -0.05 -0.48
CA VAL A 9 14.96 0.28 0.80
C VAL A 9 14.89 -0.94 1.72
N SER A 10 14.61 -2.13 1.17
CA SER A 10 14.58 -3.39 1.95
C SER A 10 15.94 -3.75 2.55
N VAL A 11 17.01 -3.63 1.76
CA VAL A 11 18.38 -3.90 2.24
C VAL A 11 18.78 -2.91 3.32
N VAL A 12 18.51 -1.61 3.11
CA VAL A 12 18.81 -0.57 4.11
C VAL A 12 18.02 -0.82 5.40
N PHE A 13 16.75 -1.21 5.29
CA PHE A 13 15.93 -1.53 6.46
C PHE A 13 16.46 -2.76 7.20
N ALA A 14 16.79 -3.84 6.50
CA ALA A 14 17.36 -5.04 7.11
C ALA A 14 18.67 -4.74 7.84
N LEU A 15 19.58 -4.00 7.21
CA LEU A 15 20.84 -3.57 7.84
C LEU A 15 20.59 -2.69 9.07
N ALA A 16 19.64 -1.76 8.99
CA ALA A 16 19.30 -0.89 10.10
C ALA A 16 18.70 -1.67 11.29
N VAL A 17 17.85 -2.66 11.04
CA VAL A 17 17.28 -3.54 12.07
C VAL A 17 18.37 -4.36 12.74
N VAL A 18 19.27 -4.98 11.97
CA VAL A 18 20.40 -5.75 12.53
C VAL A 18 21.32 -4.86 13.35
N TRP A 19 21.60 -3.64 12.87
CA TRP A 19 22.50 -2.72 13.56
C TRP A 19 21.90 -2.12 14.84
N LYS A 20 20.59 -1.85 14.86
CA LYS A 20 19.91 -1.18 15.98
C LYS A 20 19.12 -2.09 16.90
N GLY A 21 18.87 -3.35 16.51
CA GLY A 21 18.00 -4.26 17.24
C GLY A 21 16.54 -3.78 17.35
N ALA A 22 16.12 -2.86 16.47
CA ALA A 22 14.83 -2.18 16.53
C ALA A 22 14.28 -1.93 15.12
N THR A 23 12.97 -1.74 15.01
CA THR A 23 12.27 -1.43 13.76
C THR A 23 11.71 0.00 13.72
N GLY A 24 11.74 0.73 14.84
CA GLY A 24 11.09 2.03 14.96
C GLY A 24 9.56 1.95 15.08
N THR A 25 9.01 0.79 15.42
CA THR A 25 7.58 0.57 15.68
C THR A 25 7.36 0.08 17.12
N ALA A 26 6.14 0.27 17.64
CA ALA A 26 5.77 -0.21 18.98
C ALA A 26 5.75 -1.74 19.12
N ASP A 27 5.70 -2.47 17.99
CA ASP A 27 5.78 -3.94 17.97
C ASP A 27 6.77 -4.41 16.88
N PRO A 28 8.08 -4.46 17.20
CA PRO A 28 9.10 -4.85 16.24
C PRO A 28 8.98 -6.30 15.78
N ARG A 29 8.58 -7.21 16.68
CA ARG A 29 8.54 -8.64 16.40
C ARG A 29 7.41 -8.98 15.44
N ARG A 30 6.18 -8.47 15.68
CA ARG A 30 5.07 -8.69 14.73
C ARG A 30 5.39 -8.11 13.36
N LEU A 31 5.98 -6.92 13.31
CA LEU A 31 6.34 -6.31 12.02
C LEU A 31 7.32 -7.19 11.22
N LEU A 32 8.34 -7.76 11.88
CA LEU A 32 9.29 -8.64 11.20
C LEU A 32 8.62 -9.94 10.72
N ILE A 33 7.75 -10.53 11.54
CA ILE A 33 6.97 -11.72 11.13
C ILE A 33 6.11 -11.39 9.90
N ASP A 34 5.40 -10.26 9.90
CA ASP A 34 4.58 -9.87 8.75
C ASP A 34 5.42 -9.67 7.49
N LEU A 35 6.60 -9.04 7.61
CA LEU A 35 7.51 -8.87 6.49
C LEU A 35 8.08 -10.20 5.99
N GLU A 36 8.46 -11.11 6.88
CA GLU A 36 8.93 -12.45 6.52
C GLU A 36 7.86 -13.22 5.76
N ILE A 37 6.62 -13.23 6.27
CA ILE A 37 5.48 -13.85 5.58
C ILE A 37 5.24 -13.20 4.22
N ALA A 38 5.36 -11.88 4.13
CA ALA A 38 5.19 -11.17 2.86
C ALA A 38 6.30 -11.52 1.85
N PHE A 39 7.55 -11.63 2.28
CA PHE A 39 8.66 -12.02 1.40
C PHE A 39 8.57 -13.49 0.97
N ALA A 40 8.20 -14.39 1.88
CA ALA A 40 7.92 -15.79 1.54
C ALA A 40 6.74 -15.88 0.56
N GLY A 41 5.67 -15.11 0.79
CA GLY A 41 4.52 -14.98 -0.10
C GLY A 41 4.92 -14.46 -1.49
N ALA A 42 5.82 -13.48 -1.57
CA ALA A 42 6.33 -12.98 -2.84
C ALA A 42 7.15 -14.04 -3.60
N ALA A 43 7.96 -14.84 -2.90
CA ALA A 43 8.69 -15.94 -3.52
C ALA A 43 7.74 -17.02 -4.06
N ILE A 44 6.72 -17.39 -3.28
CA ILE A 44 5.67 -18.33 -3.71
C ILE A 44 4.92 -17.76 -4.90
N TRP A 45 4.53 -16.47 -4.85
CA TRP A 45 3.84 -15.78 -5.93
C TRP A 45 4.60 -15.86 -7.25
N ILE A 46 5.92 -15.65 -7.24
CA ILE A 46 6.76 -15.78 -8.44
C ILE A 46 6.69 -17.21 -9.01
N LEU A 47 6.76 -18.22 -8.16
CA LEU A 47 6.71 -19.63 -8.58
C LEU A 47 5.35 -20.00 -9.19
N VAL A 48 4.25 -19.63 -8.54
CA VAL A 48 2.90 -19.97 -9.02
C VAL A 48 2.50 -19.14 -10.24
N SER A 49 3.00 -17.89 -10.36
CA SER A 49 2.83 -17.08 -11.56
C SER A 49 3.57 -17.69 -12.75
N ALA A 50 4.79 -18.20 -12.53
CA ALA A 50 5.56 -18.87 -13.58
C ALA A 50 4.94 -20.22 -14.00
N ALA A 51 4.18 -20.86 -13.11
CA ALA A 51 3.40 -22.06 -13.42
C ALA A 51 2.04 -21.76 -14.09
N GLU A 52 1.70 -20.47 -14.31
CA GLU A 52 0.45 -20.00 -14.90
C GLU A 52 -0.82 -20.50 -14.17
N TRP A 53 -0.73 -20.69 -12.85
CA TRP A 53 -1.88 -21.10 -12.04
C TRP A 53 -2.81 -19.90 -11.78
N THR A 54 -3.84 -19.77 -12.62
CA THR A 54 -4.73 -18.60 -12.69
C THR A 54 -5.39 -18.25 -11.35
N TRP A 55 -5.86 -19.24 -10.59
CA TRP A 55 -6.54 -19.01 -9.29
C TRP A 55 -5.60 -18.98 -8.09
N VAL A 56 -4.47 -19.68 -8.14
CA VAL A 56 -3.55 -19.75 -6.98
C VAL A 56 -2.82 -18.43 -6.80
N THR A 57 -2.42 -17.80 -7.90
CA THR A 57 -1.72 -16.52 -7.92
C THR A 57 -2.45 -15.41 -7.14
N PRO A 58 -3.73 -15.09 -7.42
CA PRO A 58 -4.47 -14.07 -6.67
C PRO A 58 -4.76 -14.46 -5.21
N ILE A 59 -4.87 -15.76 -4.88
CA ILE A 59 -5.03 -16.21 -3.50
C ILE A 59 -3.78 -15.89 -2.68
N VAL A 60 -2.60 -16.23 -3.21
CA VAL A 60 -1.31 -15.91 -2.55
C VAL A 60 -1.15 -14.41 -2.35
N LEU A 61 -1.48 -13.61 -3.37
CA LEU A 61 -1.46 -12.15 -3.28
C LEU A 61 -2.47 -11.60 -2.28
N THR A 62 -3.63 -12.23 -2.12
CA THR A 62 -4.61 -11.87 -1.09
C THR A 62 -4.03 -12.02 0.30
N VAL A 63 -3.43 -13.18 0.59
CA VAL A 63 -2.78 -13.44 1.89
C VAL A 63 -1.67 -12.42 2.14
N MET A 64 -0.81 -12.20 1.15
CA MET A 64 0.29 -11.23 1.25
C MET A 64 -0.22 -9.80 1.46
N THR A 65 -1.30 -9.40 0.79
CA THR A 65 -1.94 -8.09 0.96
C THR A 65 -2.48 -7.92 2.38
N VAL A 66 -3.17 -8.92 2.92
CA VAL A 66 -3.70 -8.88 4.30
C VAL A 66 -2.57 -8.69 5.32
N VAL A 67 -1.49 -9.45 5.19
CA VAL A 67 -0.32 -9.37 6.08
C VAL A 67 0.35 -8.01 5.97
N LEU A 68 0.55 -7.48 4.76
CA LEU A 68 1.14 -6.16 4.56
C LEU A 68 0.26 -5.01 5.05
N LEU A 69 -1.07 -5.17 5.04
CA LEU A 69 -1.98 -4.22 5.66
C LEU A 69 -1.95 -4.28 7.18
N ASP A 70 -1.73 -5.45 7.79
CA ASP A 70 -1.47 -5.54 9.23
C ASP A 70 -0.16 -4.86 9.60
N ALA A 71 0.92 -5.13 8.84
CA ALA A 71 2.19 -4.42 8.97
C ALA A 71 2.00 -2.90 8.83
N ALA A 72 1.17 -2.44 7.87
CA ALA A 72 0.87 -1.02 7.66
C ALA A 72 0.17 -0.40 8.87
N ARG A 73 -0.77 -1.13 9.50
CA ARG A 73 -1.41 -0.71 10.75
C ARG A 73 -0.41 -0.63 11.88
N ILE A 74 0.49 -1.59 12.02
CA ILE A 74 1.55 -1.58 13.05
C ILE A 74 2.48 -0.40 12.84
N ALA A 75 2.95 -0.15 11.62
CA ALA A 75 3.82 0.97 11.28
C ALA A 75 3.16 2.35 11.45
N ALA A 76 1.82 2.40 11.32
CA ALA A 76 1.03 3.62 11.50
C ALA A 76 0.82 4.01 12.97
N ARG A 77 1.00 3.08 13.92
CA ARG A 77 0.85 3.35 15.36
C ARG A 77 1.91 4.35 15.84
N PRO A 78 1.65 5.05 16.97
CA PRO A 78 2.69 5.77 17.70
C PRO A 78 3.88 4.83 17.93
N ALA A 79 5.08 5.32 17.65
CA ALA A 79 6.30 4.52 17.81
C ALA A 79 6.78 4.59 19.26
N ASP A 80 7.64 3.65 19.62
CA ASP A 80 8.43 3.74 20.85
C ASP A 80 9.38 4.95 20.77
N ASP A 81 9.34 5.81 21.78
CA ASP A 81 10.18 7.02 21.87
C ASP A 81 11.67 6.68 22.01
N ALA A 82 12.00 5.44 22.39
CA ALA A 82 13.38 4.95 22.45
C ALA A 82 14.03 4.74 21.06
N ALA A 83 13.23 4.61 19.99
CA ALA A 83 13.75 4.32 18.66
C ALA A 83 14.05 5.60 17.84
N PRO A 84 15.14 5.63 17.04
CA PRO A 84 15.46 6.79 16.21
C PRO A 84 14.34 7.13 15.21
N GLY A 85 13.94 8.41 15.14
CA GLY A 85 12.83 8.85 14.29
C GLY A 85 13.01 8.55 12.79
N TRP A 86 14.24 8.47 12.30
CA TRP A 86 14.53 8.10 10.90
C TRP A 86 14.21 6.63 10.60
N LEU A 87 14.38 5.73 11.58
CA LEU A 87 14.10 4.30 11.43
C LEU A 87 12.60 4.05 11.29
N ARG A 88 11.81 4.80 12.07
CA ARG A 88 10.35 4.84 11.94
C ARG A 88 9.90 5.32 10.56
N VAL A 89 10.53 6.36 10.02
CA VAL A 89 10.23 6.86 8.67
C VAL A 89 10.56 5.79 7.62
N LEU A 90 11.72 5.14 7.74
CA LEU A 90 12.12 4.06 6.84
C LEU A 90 11.13 2.90 6.87
N ALA A 91 10.70 2.44 8.05
CA ALA A 91 9.70 1.39 8.21
C ALA A 91 8.37 1.76 7.53
N ARG A 92 7.89 2.99 7.74
CA ARG A 92 6.63 3.49 7.14
C ARG A 92 6.71 3.60 5.62
N ILE A 93 7.87 4.00 5.09
CA ILE A 93 8.09 4.04 3.64
C ILE A 93 8.07 2.62 3.07
N LEU A 94 8.89 1.71 3.64
CA LEU A 94 8.99 0.33 3.20
C LEU A 94 7.61 -0.34 3.17
N VAL A 95 6.92 -0.35 4.31
CA VAL A 95 5.62 -1.00 4.46
C VAL A 95 4.56 -0.34 3.59
N GLY A 96 4.57 1.00 3.49
CA GLY A 96 3.64 1.73 2.63
C GLY A 96 3.78 1.34 1.15
N ILE A 97 5.02 1.23 0.65
CA ILE A 97 5.30 0.77 -0.72
C ILE A 97 4.77 -0.65 -0.93
N TYR A 98 5.17 -1.59 -0.08
CA TYR A 98 4.82 -3.00 -0.27
C TYR A 98 3.31 -3.24 -0.15
N ALA A 99 2.64 -2.63 0.84
CA ALA A 99 1.20 -2.79 1.04
C ALA A 99 0.39 -2.23 -0.14
N ALA A 100 0.77 -1.07 -0.67
CA ALA A 100 0.09 -0.47 -1.82
C ALA A 100 0.31 -1.28 -3.09
N TRP A 101 1.55 -1.74 -3.33
CA TRP A 101 1.86 -2.59 -4.47
C TRP A 101 1.08 -3.92 -4.41
N ALA A 102 1.07 -4.59 -3.27
CA ALA A 102 0.34 -5.85 -3.08
C ALA A 102 -1.16 -5.65 -3.30
N THR A 103 -1.73 -4.54 -2.80
CA THR A 103 -3.12 -4.15 -3.02
C THR A 103 -3.44 -4.03 -4.51
N ALA A 104 -2.66 -3.30 -5.29
CA ALA A 104 -2.89 -3.19 -6.73
C ALA A 104 -2.73 -4.55 -7.44
N ALA A 105 -1.69 -5.30 -7.08
CA ALA A 105 -1.38 -6.60 -7.67
C ALA A 105 -2.49 -7.62 -7.43
N VAL A 106 -3.06 -7.70 -6.22
CA VAL A 106 -4.11 -8.69 -5.91
C VAL A 106 -5.35 -8.47 -6.77
N PHE A 107 -5.81 -7.21 -6.93
CA PHE A 107 -6.96 -6.92 -7.78
C PHE A 107 -6.67 -7.15 -9.25
N GLN A 108 -5.47 -6.82 -9.73
CA GLN A 108 -5.07 -7.13 -11.11
C GLN A 108 -5.06 -8.65 -11.38
N ASN A 109 -4.62 -9.47 -10.43
CA ASN A 109 -4.58 -10.92 -10.60
C ASN A 109 -5.97 -11.56 -10.47
N TRP A 110 -6.84 -11.03 -9.60
CA TRP A 110 -8.26 -11.44 -9.58
C TRP A 110 -8.94 -11.10 -10.89
N ALA A 111 -8.64 -9.92 -11.46
CA ALA A 111 -9.14 -9.55 -12.76
C ALA A 111 -8.71 -10.55 -13.84
N ALA A 112 -7.42 -10.87 -13.90
CA ALA A 112 -6.90 -11.85 -14.86
C ALA A 112 -7.54 -13.24 -14.69
N ALA A 113 -7.67 -13.74 -13.46
CA ALA A 113 -8.26 -15.05 -13.19
C ALA A 113 -9.74 -15.14 -13.58
N ILE A 114 -10.54 -14.13 -13.21
CA ILE A 114 -11.96 -14.07 -13.54
C ILE A 114 -12.15 -13.93 -15.06
N GLY A 115 -11.34 -13.09 -15.71
CA GLY A 115 -11.39 -12.92 -17.17
C GLY A 115 -10.94 -14.16 -17.95
N ALA A 116 -10.12 -15.03 -17.37
CA ALA A 116 -9.71 -16.27 -18.03
C ALA A 116 -10.80 -17.36 -17.97
N ASP A 117 -11.44 -17.52 -16.81
CA ASP A 117 -12.22 -18.72 -16.51
C ASP A 117 -13.74 -18.49 -16.31
N LEU A 118 -14.18 -17.26 -15.98
CA LEU A 118 -15.58 -16.99 -15.58
C LEU A 118 -16.28 -15.88 -16.36
N ALA A 119 -15.53 -14.98 -17.01
CA ALA A 119 -16.08 -13.85 -17.73
C ALA A 119 -15.33 -13.64 -19.05
N ASP A 120 -15.95 -12.94 -20.00
CA ASP A 120 -15.27 -12.56 -21.24
C ASP A 120 -14.09 -11.62 -20.93
N PRO A 121 -12.84 -11.97 -21.27
CA PRO A 121 -11.66 -11.14 -21.04
C PRO A 121 -11.80 -9.72 -21.58
N GLN A 122 -12.61 -9.51 -22.63
CA GLN A 122 -12.80 -8.22 -23.30
C GLN A 122 -14.00 -7.42 -22.74
N SER A 123 -14.79 -8.01 -21.85
CA SER A 123 -15.95 -7.33 -21.27
C SER A 123 -15.52 -6.27 -20.25
N LEU A 124 -15.80 -5.01 -20.59
CA LEU A 124 -15.50 -3.86 -19.75
C LEU A 124 -16.19 -3.87 -18.38
N GLY A 125 -17.37 -4.50 -18.27
CA GLY A 125 -18.21 -4.39 -17.08
C GLY A 125 -17.53 -4.91 -15.82
N TRP A 126 -16.94 -6.11 -15.89
CA TRP A 126 -16.28 -6.72 -14.73
C TRP A 126 -14.87 -6.14 -14.50
N GLN A 127 -14.14 -5.77 -15.57
CA GLN A 127 -12.85 -5.07 -15.44
C GLN A 127 -13.01 -3.75 -14.68
N LEU A 128 -14.01 -2.95 -15.04
CA LEU A 128 -14.36 -1.71 -14.34
C LEU A 128 -14.80 -1.98 -12.90
N THR A 129 -15.58 -3.04 -12.67
CA THR A 129 -16.02 -3.41 -11.32
C THR A 129 -14.81 -3.69 -10.41
N ILE A 130 -13.87 -4.52 -10.84
CA ILE A 130 -12.68 -4.84 -10.05
C ILE A 130 -11.79 -3.60 -9.86
N LEU A 131 -11.65 -2.76 -10.88
CA LEU A 131 -10.88 -1.52 -10.78
C LEU A 131 -11.51 -0.54 -9.77
N ILE A 132 -12.83 -0.39 -9.79
CA ILE A 132 -13.57 0.44 -8.83
C ILE A 132 -13.41 -0.13 -7.41
N VAL A 133 -13.53 -1.44 -7.23
CA VAL A 133 -13.32 -2.07 -5.91
C VAL A 133 -11.89 -1.83 -5.41
N CYS A 134 -10.89 -1.96 -6.29
CA CYS A 134 -9.49 -1.63 -5.98
C CYS A 134 -9.33 -0.17 -5.55
N ALA A 135 -9.93 0.77 -6.30
CA ALA A 135 -9.90 2.19 -6.00
C ALA A 135 -10.53 2.50 -4.63
N LEU A 136 -11.73 1.99 -4.37
CA LEU A 136 -12.44 2.18 -3.10
C LEU A 136 -11.65 1.61 -1.92
N PHE A 137 -11.09 0.42 -2.09
CA PHE A 137 -10.25 -0.22 -1.07
C PHE A 137 -8.97 0.59 -0.80
N GLY A 138 -8.28 1.01 -1.86
CA GLY A 138 -7.09 1.86 -1.76
C GLY A 138 -7.36 3.20 -1.09
N LEU A 139 -8.50 3.83 -1.39
CA LEU A 139 -8.96 5.05 -0.74
C LEU A 139 -9.28 4.83 0.73
N ALA A 140 -9.97 3.74 1.08
CA ALA A 140 -10.28 3.40 2.47
C ALA A 140 -9.00 3.22 3.30
N VAL A 141 -8.02 2.48 2.79
CA VAL A 141 -6.72 2.33 3.49
C VAL A 141 -6.00 3.67 3.58
N THR A 142 -5.98 4.46 2.51
CA THR A 142 -5.38 5.81 2.50
C THR A 142 -6.02 6.74 3.53
N ALA A 143 -7.35 6.70 3.68
CA ALA A 143 -8.06 7.50 4.68
C ALA A 143 -7.63 7.14 6.11
N VAL A 144 -7.38 5.85 6.39
CA VAL A 144 -7.00 5.36 7.72
C VAL A 144 -5.52 5.63 8.04
N VAL A 145 -4.61 5.27 7.14
CA VAL A 145 -3.15 5.28 7.41
C VAL A 145 -2.35 6.27 6.57
N GLY A 146 -2.92 6.87 5.52
CA GLY A 146 -2.18 7.61 4.48
C GLY A 146 -1.49 8.89 4.95
N SER A 147 -1.97 9.53 6.02
CA SER A 147 -1.26 10.68 6.61
C SER A 147 0.04 10.32 7.33
N VAL A 148 0.21 9.05 7.67
CA VAL A 148 1.40 8.52 8.36
C VAL A 148 2.27 7.73 7.38
N LEU A 149 1.64 6.93 6.52
CA LEU A 149 2.28 6.11 5.49
C LEU A 149 2.10 6.78 4.13
N VAL A 150 2.77 7.93 3.92
CA VAL A 150 2.65 8.71 2.67
C VAL A 150 3.09 7.90 1.43
N ALA A 151 3.98 6.93 1.62
CA ALA A 151 4.42 6.05 0.53
C ALA A 151 3.31 5.13 0.01
N TYR A 152 2.26 4.85 0.80
CA TYR A 152 1.12 4.04 0.36
C TYR A 152 0.32 4.71 -0.77
N PRO A 153 -0.29 5.90 -0.59
CA PRO A 153 -1.03 6.55 -1.66
C PRO A 153 -0.14 6.92 -2.85
N LEU A 154 1.14 7.26 -2.63
CA LEU A 154 2.08 7.51 -3.73
C LEU A 154 2.31 6.27 -4.61
N THR A 155 2.44 5.10 -3.98
CA THR A 155 2.65 3.85 -4.71
C THR A 155 1.36 3.39 -5.40
N LEU A 156 0.19 3.62 -4.80
CA LEU A 156 -1.08 3.40 -5.50
C LEU A 156 -1.23 4.32 -6.71
N ILE A 157 -0.95 5.63 -6.58
CA ILE A 157 -0.95 6.56 -7.72
C ILE A 157 -0.03 6.04 -8.83
N TRP A 158 1.18 5.59 -8.47
CA TRP A 158 2.10 4.97 -9.42
C TRP A 158 1.49 3.73 -10.11
N ALA A 159 0.81 2.86 -9.38
CA ALA A 159 0.15 1.68 -9.95
C ALA A 159 -0.96 2.08 -10.95
N PHE A 160 -1.80 3.06 -10.59
CA PHE A 160 -2.84 3.58 -11.49
C PHE A 160 -2.26 4.30 -12.72
N LEU A 161 -1.10 4.95 -12.61
CA LEU A 161 -0.37 5.46 -13.78
C LEU A 161 0.09 4.32 -14.71
N GLY A 162 0.49 3.18 -14.15
CA GLY A 162 0.77 1.97 -14.94
C GLY A 162 -0.46 1.44 -15.68
N ILE A 163 -1.62 1.45 -15.04
CA ILE A 163 -2.92 1.11 -15.68
C ILE A 163 -3.24 2.10 -16.80
N LEU A 164 -3.03 3.40 -16.58
CA LEU A 164 -3.23 4.41 -17.62
C LEU A 164 -2.32 4.19 -18.82
N ALA A 165 -1.05 3.90 -18.58
CA ALA A 165 -0.07 3.65 -19.65
C ALA A 165 -0.42 2.41 -20.48
N THR A 166 -1.04 1.40 -19.88
CA THR A 166 -1.46 0.16 -20.57
C THR A 166 -2.83 0.30 -21.25
N ALA A 167 -3.73 1.13 -20.72
CA ALA A 167 -5.06 1.36 -21.29
C ALA A 167 -5.09 2.43 -22.40
N GLN A 168 -3.96 3.09 -22.72
CA GLN A 168 -3.93 4.14 -23.75
C GLN A 168 -4.26 3.56 -25.13
N GLY A 169 -5.45 3.92 -25.64
CA GLY A 169 -5.90 3.58 -27.00
C GLY A 169 -7.03 2.57 -27.08
N GLU A 170 -7.41 1.92 -25.98
CA GLU A 170 -8.41 0.84 -26.01
C GLU A 170 -9.74 1.22 -25.34
N THR A 171 -9.74 1.89 -24.18
CA THR A 171 -10.97 1.97 -23.35
C THR A 171 -11.10 3.25 -22.51
N THR A 172 -11.97 4.18 -22.94
CA THR A 172 -12.24 5.47 -22.23
C THR A 172 -12.69 5.30 -20.77
N GLY A 173 -13.42 4.22 -20.47
CA GLY A 173 -13.92 3.95 -19.11
C GLY A 173 -12.82 3.66 -18.10
N ILE A 174 -11.84 2.83 -18.46
CA ILE A 174 -10.72 2.46 -17.58
C ILE A 174 -9.84 3.69 -17.29
N VAL A 175 -9.59 4.49 -18.33
CA VAL A 175 -8.88 5.77 -18.20
C VAL A 175 -9.60 6.71 -17.24
N GLY A 176 -10.92 6.85 -17.38
CA GLY A 176 -11.75 7.69 -16.50
C GLY A 176 -11.65 7.27 -15.03
N VAL A 177 -11.82 5.98 -14.73
CA VAL A 177 -11.73 5.46 -13.34
C VAL A 177 -10.32 5.66 -12.78
N ALA A 178 -9.27 5.40 -13.56
CA ALA A 178 -7.91 5.56 -13.09
C ALA A 178 -7.56 7.03 -12.78
N ILE A 179 -7.94 7.98 -13.64
CA ILE A 179 -7.76 9.42 -13.37
C ILE A 179 -8.55 9.84 -12.15
N ALA A 180 -9.84 9.47 -12.06
CA ALA A 180 -10.69 9.80 -10.92
C ALA A 180 -10.09 9.27 -9.61
N THR A 181 -9.55 8.05 -9.63
CA THR A 181 -8.91 7.45 -8.46
C THR A 181 -7.63 8.19 -8.05
N ILE A 182 -6.78 8.56 -9.01
CA ILE A 182 -5.57 9.36 -8.73
C ILE A 182 -5.94 10.69 -8.07
N VAL A 183 -6.92 11.40 -8.62
CA VAL A 183 -7.41 12.68 -8.06
C VAL A 183 -7.95 12.45 -6.64
N ALA A 184 -8.78 11.43 -6.45
CA ALA A 184 -9.34 11.10 -5.14
C ALA A 184 -8.24 10.76 -4.11
N LEU A 185 -7.19 10.03 -4.50
CA LEU A 185 -6.06 9.70 -3.63
C LEU A 185 -5.28 10.95 -3.22
N VAL A 186 -5.01 11.86 -4.16
CA VAL A 186 -4.33 13.15 -3.89
C VAL A 186 -5.15 13.99 -2.92
N VAL A 187 -6.45 14.17 -3.21
CA VAL A 187 -7.35 14.96 -2.36
C VAL A 187 -7.48 14.35 -0.98
N THR A 188 -7.74 13.04 -0.88
CA THR A 188 -7.88 12.34 0.40
C THR A 188 -6.61 12.46 1.24
N THR A 189 -5.44 12.26 0.63
CA THR A 189 -4.16 12.38 1.33
C THR A 189 -3.96 13.81 1.86
N GLY A 190 -4.23 14.83 1.03
CA GLY A 190 -4.14 16.23 1.43
C GLY A 190 -5.10 16.60 2.56
N VAL A 191 -6.37 16.20 2.45
CA VAL A 191 -7.41 16.45 3.47
C VAL A 191 -7.05 15.79 4.80
N VAL A 192 -6.68 14.51 4.81
CA VAL A 192 -6.31 13.80 6.05
C VAL A 192 -5.07 14.43 6.69
N PHE A 193 -4.09 14.82 5.89
CA PHE A 193 -2.87 15.47 6.38
C PHE A 193 -3.14 16.84 7.03
N VAL A 194 -3.94 17.70 6.37
CA VAL A 194 -4.33 19.01 6.91
C VAL A 194 -5.18 18.87 8.17
N SER A 195 -6.13 17.92 8.17
CA SER A 195 -7.07 17.72 9.29
C SER A 195 -6.34 17.28 10.56
N ARG A 196 -5.37 16.36 10.45
CA ARG A 196 -4.56 15.92 11.60
C ARG A 196 -3.64 17.02 12.13
N ARG A 197 -3.09 17.88 11.27
CA ARG A 197 -2.30 19.05 11.70
C ARG A 197 -3.16 20.06 12.48
N ARG A 198 -4.38 20.33 12.01
CA ARG A 198 -5.32 21.25 12.69
C ARG A 198 -5.77 20.69 14.05
N GLY A 199 -6.04 19.39 14.14
CA GLY A 199 -6.40 18.74 15.41
C GLY A 199 -5.29 18.81 16.47
N ALA A 200 -4.02 18.70 16.05
CA ALA A 200 -2.88 18.83 16.97
C ALA A 200 -2.67 20.28 17.48
N GLY A 201 -2.95 21.29 16.65
CA GLY A 201 -2.80 22.70 17.03
C GLY A 201 -3.91 23.25 17.92
N ALA A 202 -5.09 22.61 17.96
CA ALA A 202 -6.23 23.05 18.77
C ALA A 202 -6.10 22.66 20.27
N VAL A 203 -5.23 21.70 20.60
CA VAL A 203 -5.07 21.17 21.96
C VAL A 203 -4.03 21.95 22.78
N SER A 204 -3.25 22.83 22.16
CA SER A 204 -2.09 23.51 22.79
C SER A 204 -2.35 24.92 23.30
N THR A 205 -3.60 25.38 23.48
CA THR A 205 -3.88 26.69 24.11
C THR A 205 -3.97 26.53 25.64
N PRO A 206 -2.97 26.98 26.42
CA PRO A 206 -3.05 26.95 27.87
C PRO A 206 -4.08 27.99 28.32
N LYS A 207 -4.99 27.58 29.21
CA LYS A 207 -5.93 28.50 29.87
C LYS A 207 -5.10 29.46 30.74
N PRO A 208 -5.22 30.80 30.59
CA PRO A 208 -4.48 31.71 31.43
C PRO A 208 -4.97 31.57 32.88
N VAL A 209 -4.04 31.21 33.78
CA VAL A 209 -4.27 31.24 35.22
C VAL A 209 -4.45 32.70 35.61
N ARG A 210 -5.65 33.07 36.05
CA ARG A 210 -5.90 34.39 36.66
C ARG A 210 -5.37 34.35 38.09
N HIS A 211 -4.46 35.26 38.40
CA HIS A 211 -4.05 35.62 39.76
C HIS A 211 -5.11 36.48 40.42
#